data_AF-A0AAX2LRZ2-F1
#
_entry.id   AF-A0AAX2LRZ2-F1
#
_cell.length_a   1.000
_cell.length_b   1.000
_cell.length_c   1.000
_cell.angle_alpha   90.00
_cell.angle_beta   90.00
_cell.angle_gamma   90.00
#
_symmetry.space_group_name_H-M   'P 1'
#
loop_
_entity.id
_entity.type
_entity.pdbx_description
1 polymer ?
#
loop_
_entity_poly.entity_id
_entity_poly.type
_entity_poly.pdbx_seq_one_letter_code
_entity_poly.pdbx_strand_id
1 'polypeptide(L)'
;MTVDESNLVSGFDIHYQRWTLRVARVCPTRFQLLHGNQLMYEGTLELTNNSEVLDVSHAQWKFRHRPDRIEQWCQWHHAAQLSLNMNYYFHQDAVVIEYLARNSIPTRLDIRHVIQPLNAARVMLPSTDTAQPDWQRTRHGLPSDFIRQSAKTDWFREAFSATQWIVLGKV
;
A
#
# COMPACT_ATOMS: atom_id res chain seq x y z
N MET A 1 -11.95 -25.40 22.66
CA MET A 1 -11.42 -24.13 23.18
C MET A 1 -10.97 -23.31 21.98
N THR A 2 -11.71 -22.25 21.68
CA THR A 2 -11.38 -21.27 20.65
C THR A 2 -10.20 -20.46 21.15
N VAL A 3 -9.02 -20.67 20.55
CA VAL A 3 -7.87 -19.79 20.79
C VAL A 3 -8.20 -18.47 20.09
N ASP A 4 -8.60 -17.50 20.91
CA ASP A 4 -8.76 -16.12 20.50
C ASP A 4 -7.34 -15.53 20.32
N GLU A 5 -6.78 -15.68 19.12
CA GLU A 5 -5.45 -15.19 18.74
C GLU A 5 -5.39 -13.66 18.57
N SER A 6 -6.39 -12.93 19.10
CA SER A 6 -6.53 -11.49 18.93
C SER A 6 -5.56 -10.64 19.77
N ASN A 7 -4.70 -11.22 20.62
CA ASN A 7 -4.12 -10.46 21.74
C ASN A 7 -2.59 -10.30 21.83
N LEU A 8 -1.75 -10.79 20.90
CA LEU A 8 -0.29 -10.60 21.09
C LEU A 8 0.57 -10.32 19.85
N VAL A 9 0.02 -10.29 18.63
CA VAL A 9 0.83 -9.90 17.45
C VAL A 9 0.40 -8.51 16.97
N SER A 10 1.21 -7.50 17.32
CA SER A 10 1.02 -6.08 16.94
C SER A 10 1.20 -5.83 15.43
N GLY A 11 1.80 -6.79 14.71
CA GLY A 11 2.08 -6.75 13.28
C GLY A 11 1.59 -8.00 12.54
N PHE A 12 1.38 -7.86 11.24
CA PHE A 12 1.11 -8.93 10.30
C PHE A 12 2.33 -9.09 9.43
N ASP A 13 2.92 -10.29 9.45
CA ASP A 13 4.15 -10.59 8.72
C ASP A 13 3.86 -11.60 7.62
N ILE A 14 4.37 -11.35 6.42
CA ILE A 14 4.47 -12.35 5.36
C ILE A 14 5.93 -12.48 4.95
N HIS A 15 6.31 -13.66 4.48
CA HIS A 15 7.71 -14.02 4.28
C HIS A 15 7.97 -14.52 2.85
N TYR A 16 9.14 -14.18 2.33
CA TYR A 16 9.65 -14.71 1.06
C TYR A 16 11.17 -14.81 1.13
N GLN A 17 11.71 -16.02 1.07
CA GLN A 17 13.14 -16.27 1.30
C GLN A 17 13.60 -15.67 2.65
N ARG A 18 14.54 -14.70 2.63
CA ARG A 18 15.00 -13.94 3.80
C ARG A 18 14.22 -12.63 4.01
N TRP A 19 13.27 -12.31 3.15
CA TRP A 19 12.48 -11.10 3.25
C TRP A 19 11.27 -11.28 4.16
N THR A 20 10.98 -10.25 4.94
CA THR A 20 9.77 -10.15 5.76
C THR A 20 9.11 -8.81 5.50
N LEU A 21 7.87 -8.85 5.04
CA LEU A 21 7.02 -7.66 4.95
C LEU A 21 6.11 -7.62 6.17
N ARG A 22 6.14 -6.49 6.88
CA ARG A 22 5.39 -6.25 8.11
C ARG A 22 4.45 -5.07 7.97
N VAL A 23 3.20 -5.24 8.36
CA VAL A 23 2.19 -4.17 8.50
C VAL A 23 1.63 -4.21 9.91
N ALA A 24 1.56 -3.08 10.61
CA ALA A 24 1.15 -3.06 12.02
C ALA A 24 -0.22 -2.42 12.24
N ARG A 25 -1.01 -2.97 13.18
CA ARG A 25 -2.30 -2.37 13.56
C ARG A 25 -2.14 -1.00 14.21
N VAL A 26 -1.07 -0.83 14.99
CA VAL A 26 -0.77 0.42 15.72
C VAL A 26 -0.33 1.56 14.80
N CYS A 27 0.21 1.22 13.62
CA CYS A 27 0.67 2.15 12.60
C CYS A 27 0.15 1.70 11.24
N PRO A 28 -1.17 1.77 11.00
CA PRO A 28 -1.80 1.17 9.81
C PRO A 28 -1.38 1.86 8.51
N THR A 29 -0.92 3.11 8.58
CA THR A 29 -0.43 3.86 7.42
C THR A 29 1.04 3.56 7.09
N ARG A 30 1.64 2.55 7.71
CA ARG A 30 3.05 2.18 7.47
C ARG A 30 3.23 0.70 7.20
N PHE A 31 4.19 0.39 6.34
CA PHE A 31 4.77 -0.95 6.23
C PHE A 31 6.28 -0.91 6.45
N GLN A 32 6.83 -2.05 6.84
CA GLN A 32 8.26 -2.27 6.98
C GLN A 32 8.66 -3.48 6.15
N LEU A 33 9.77 -3.37 5.42
CA LEU A 33 10.35 -4.47 4.66
C LEU A 33 11.75 -4.76 5.19
N LEU A 34 11.91 -5.97 5.72
CA LEU A 34 13.14 -6.43 6.35
C LEU A 34 13.79 -7.53 5.52
N HIS A 35 15.12 -7.57 5.51
CA HIS A 35 15.92 -8.69 5.02
C HIS A 35 16.67 -9.32 6.20
N GLY A 36 16.34 -10.57 6.54
CA GLY A 36 16.64 -11.13 7.85
C GLY A 36 15.99 -10.28 8.95
N ASN A 37 16.79 -9.77 9.88
CA ASN A 37 16.33 -8.86 10.95
C ASN A 37 16.69 -7.40 10.68
N GLN A 38 17.17 -7.07 9.47
CA GLN A 38 17.59 -5.73 9.11
C GLN A 38 16.47 -5.02 8.35
N LEU A 39 16.02 -3.87 8.85
CA LEU A 39 15.05 -3.01 8.17
C LEU A 39 15.70 -2.39 6.93
N MET A 40 15.17 -2.69 5.75
CA MET A 40 15.71 -2.22 4.47
C MET A 40 14.89 -1.04 3.93
N TYR A 41 13.56 -1.15 3.99
CA TYR A 41 12.65 -0.11 3.53
C TYR A 41 11.52 0.13 4.54
N GLU A 42 11.08 1.38 4.64
CA GLU A 42 9.84 1.77 5.28
C GLU A 42 8.97 2.50 4.26
N GLY A 43 7.68 2.20 4.23
CA GLY A 43 6.72 2.93 3.42
C GLY A 43 5.70 3.65 4.29
N THR A 44 5.45 4.92 4.00
CA THR A 44 4.36 5.69 4.63
C THR A 44 3.27 5.99 3.60
N LEU A 45 2.03 5.63 3.92
CA LEU A 45 0.88 5.85 3.06
C LEU A 45 0.63 7.35 2.88
N GLU A 46 0.57 7.77 1.62
CA GLU A 46 0.12 9.09 1.22
C GLU A 46 -1.14 8.92 0.37
N LEU A 47 -2.21 9.56 0.81
CA LEU A 47 -3.48 9.65 0.11
C LEU A 47 -3.71 11.11 -0.25
N THR A 48 -3.97 11.38 -1.53
CA THR A 48 -4.40 12.71 -1.98
C THR A 48 -5.74 12.63 -2.67
N ASN A 49 -6.56 13.67 -2.50
CA ASN A 49 -7.81 13.89 -3.22
C ASN A 49 -7.78 15.30 -3.80
N ASN A 50 -7.87 15.44 -5.12
CA ASN A 50 -7.79 16.72 -5.80
C ASN A 50 -6.57 17.56 -5.37
N SER A 51 -5.42 16.88 -5.19
CA SER A 51 -4.14 17.46 -4.73
C SER A 51 -4.06 17.85 -3.26
N GLU A 52 -5.11 17.62 -2.46
CA GLU A 52 -5.08 17.79 -1.00
C GLU A 52 -4.72 16.47 -0.32
N VAL A 53 -3.80 16.52 0.65
CA VAL A 53 -3.42 15.35 1.45
C VAL A 53 -4.54 15.03 2.44
N LEU A 54 -4.95 13.77 2.47
CA LEU A 54 -5.96 13.26 3.37
C LEU A 54 -5.31 12.42 4.47
N ASP A 55 -5.51 12.83 5.72
CA ASP A 55 -5.06 12.05 6.86
C ASP A 55 -6.04 10.92 7.20
N VAL A 56 -5.59 9.68 6.98
CA VAL A 56 -6.34 8.45 7.26
C VAL A 56 -5.73 7.64 8.42
N SER A 57 -4.83 8.25 9.20
CA SER A 57 -4.20 7.63 10.36
C SER A 57 -5.23 7.17 11.41
N HIS A 58 -6.29 7.95 11.59
CA HIS A 58 -7.37 7.68 12.55
C HIS A 58 -8.55 6.88 11.97
N ALA A 59 -8.46 6.40 10.73
CA ALA A 59 -9.52 5.58 10.15
C ALA A 59 -9.62 4.21 10.87
N GLN A 60 -10.81 3.61 10.85
CA GLN A 60 -11.00 2.26 11.38
C GLN A 60 -10.47 1.23 10.37
N TRP A 61 -9.20 0.87 10.52
CA TRP A 61 -8.54 -0.12 9.68
C TRP A 61 -8.91 -1.55 10.08
N LYS A 62 -9.25 -2.34 9.08
CA LYS A 62 -9.46 -3.78 9.18
C LYS A 62 -8.37 -4.48 8.41
N PHE A 63 -8.03 -5.68 8.87
CA PHE A 63 -6.94 -6.46 8.33
C PHE A 63 -7.38 -7.91 8.18
N ARG A 64 -6.88 -8.55 7.14
CA ARG A 64 -6.96 -9.99 6.94
C ARG A 64 -5.56 -10.47 6.58
N HIS A 65 -5.07 -11.42 7.36
CA HIS A 65 -3.75 -11.99 7.17
C HIS A 65 -3.86 -13.43 6.67
N ARG A 66 -3.03 -13.74 5.69
CA ARG A 66 -2.81 -15.08 5.13
C ARG A 66 -1.30 -15.30 5.03
N PRO A 67 -0.83 -16.56 4.93
CA PRO A 67 0.61 -16.85 4.88
C PRO A 67 1.38 -16.09 3.79
N ASP A 68 0.73 -15.84 2.65
CA ASP A 68 1.31 -15.23 1.45
C ASP A 68 0.85 -13.80 1.18
N ARG A 69 -0.12 -13.30 1.96
CA ARG A 69 -0.81 -12.03 1.68
C ARG A 69 -1.29 -11.32 2.94
N ILE A 70 -1.12 -10.01 2.95
CA ILE A 70 -1.79 -9.10 3.89
C ILE A 70 -2.83 -8.32 3.10
N GLU A 71 -4.05 -8.26 3.59
CA GLU A 71 -5.08 -7.36 3.08
C GLU A 71 -5.44 -6.36 4.17
N GLN A 72 -5.57 -5.10 3.78
CA GLN A 72 -5.88 -3.99 4.66
C GLN A 72 -6.95 -3.13 4.02
N TRP A 73 -7.99 -2.77 4.76
CA TRP A 73 -9.04 -1.89 4.23
C TRP A 73 -9.65 -1.02 5.31
N CYS A 74 -10.22 0.10 4.90
CA CYS A 74 -11.03 0.95 5.76
C CYS A 74 -12.16 1.59 4.96
N GLN A 75 -13.16 2.07 5.70
CA GLN A 75 -14.14 3.01 5.20
C GLN A 75 -13.96 4.30 5.97
N TRP A 76 -13.78 5.40 5.25
CA TRP A 76 -13.57 6.71 5.82
C TRP A 76 -14.70 7.65 5.39
N HIS A 77 -15.28 8.34 6.37
CA HIS A 77 -16.52 9.12 6.21
C HIS A 77 -16.25 10.62 6.34
N HIS A 78 -15.25 11.15 5.63
CA HIS A 78 -15.00 12.59 5.60
C HIS A 78 -15.65 13.21 4.36
N ALA A 79 -16.80 13.88 4.55
CA ALA A 79 -17.66 14.52 3.53
C ALA A 79 -18.27 13.60 2.44
N ALA A 80 -17.65 12.47 2.12
CA ALA A 80 -18.14 11.40 1.27
C ALA A 80 -17.73 10.03 1.87
N GLN A 81 -18.30 8.94 1.36
CA GLN A 81 -17.85 7.60 1.73
C GLN A 81 -16.66 7.24 0.82
N LEU A 82 -15.46 7.19 1.40
CA LEU A 82 -14.25 6.68 0.74
C LEU A 82 -13.96 5.28 1.27
N SER A 83 -13.85 4.30 0.40
CA SER A 83 -13.36 2.97 0.76
C SER A 83 -11.98 2.79 0.18
N LEU A 84 -11.05 2.39 1.05
CA LEU A 84 -9.67 2.06 0.70
C LEU A 84 -9.47 0.57 0.91
N ASN A 85 -8.82 -0.09 -0.04
CA ASN A 85 -8.36 -1.47 0.06
C ASN A 85 -6.92 -1.54 -0.46
N MET A 86 -6.07 -2.23 0.28
CA MET A 86 -4.68 -2.48 -0.05
C MET A 86 -4.36 -3.96 0.11
N ASN A 87 -3.65 -4.53 -0.85
CA ASN A 87 -3.17 -5.90 -0.78
C ASN A 87 -1.65 -5.90 -0.89
N TYR A 88 -1.01 -6.66 -0.03
CA TYR A 88 0.43 -6.81 0.02
C TYR A 88 0.79 -8.28 -0.16
N TYR A 89 1.70 -8.58 -1.08
CA TYR A 89 2.17 -9.94 -1.32
C TYR A 89 3.54 -9.94 -1.99
N PHE A 90 4.19 -11.10 -2.02
CA PHE A 90 5.41 -11.30 -2.79
C PHE A 90 5.08 -11.92 -4.16
N HIS A 91 5.74 -11.45 -5.22
CA HIS A 91 5.61 -12.01 -6.56
C HIS A 91 6.89 -11.78 -7.35
N GLN A 92 7.45 -12.85 -7.96
CA GLN A 92 8.60 -12.78 -8.88
C GLN A 92 9.73 -11.84 -8.38
N ASP A 93 10.26 -12.13 -7.19
CA ASP A 93 11.34 -11.33 -6.55
C ASP A 93 10.99 -9.86 -6.29
N ALA A 94 9.70 -9.54 -6.13
CA ALA A 94 9.24 -8.22 -5.73
C ALA A 94 8.24 -8.30 -4.57
N VAL A 95 8.22 -7.27 -3.73
CA VAL A 95 7.02 -6.93 -2.94
C VAL A 95 6.07 -6.19 -3.84
N VAL A 96 4.81 -6.62 -3.86
CA VAL A 96 3.73 -5.99 -4.61
C VAL A 96 2.72 -5.41 -3.63
N ILE A 97 2.38 -4.14 -3.86
CA ILE A 97 1.34 -3.42 -3.14
C ILE A 97 0.29 -2.98 -4.14
N GLU A 98 -0.91 -3.52 -4.04
CA GLU A 98 -2.06 -3.12 -4.83
C GLU A 98 -2.91 -2.16 -4.03
N TYR A 99 -3.38 -1.11 -4.68
CA TYR A 99 -4.26 -0.10 -4.11
C TYR A 99 -5.55 -0.08 -4.90
N LEU A 100 -6.66 -0.06 -4.19
CA LEU A 100 -7.98 0.15 -4.74
C LEU A 100 -8.71 1.17 -3.86
N ALA A 101 -9.26 2.19 -4.48
CA ALA A 101 -10.16 3.11 -3.82
C ALA A 101 -11.43 3.32 -4.62
N ARG A 102 -12.50 3.44 -3.86
CA ARG A 102 -13.84 3.67 -4.37
C ARG A 102 -14.45 4.84 -3.61
N ASN A 103 -15.14 5.71 -4.33
CA ASN A 103 -15.74 6.90 -3.77
C ASN A 103 -17.17 7.05 -4.32
N SER A 104 -18.07 7.59 -3.49
CA SER A 104 -19.40 7.98 -3.93
C SER A 104 -19.38 9.25 -4.80
N ILE A 105 -18.35 10.09 -4.64
CA ILE A 105 -18.18 11.32 -5.42
C ILE A 105 -16.98 11.18 -6.38
N PRO A 106 -17.14 11.51 -7.68
CA PRO A 106 -16.02 11.57 -8.62
C PRO A 106 -14.92 12.51 -8.11
N THR A 107 -13.72 11.97 -7.93
CA THR A 107 -12.58 12.66 -7.31
C THR A 107 -11.28 12.23 -7.98
N ARG A 108 -10.28 13.10 -8.00
CA ARG A 108 -8.92 12.73 -8.44
C ARG A 108 -8.14 12.20 -7.26
N LEU A 109 -8.28 10.91 -6.99
CA LEU A 109 -7.54 10.24 -5.93
C LEU A 109 -6.14 9.82 -6.41
N ASP A 110 -5.17 9.90 -5.50
CA ASP A 110 -3.90 9.21 -5.64
C ASP A 110 -3.52 8.53 -4.33
N ILE A 111 -3.18 7.25 -4.41
CA ILE A 111 -2.72 6.46 -3.26
C ILE A 111 -1.38 5.85 -3.59
N ARG A 112 -0.41 6.04 -2.69
CA ARG A 112 0.90 5.42 -2.78
C ARG A 112 1.50 5.27 -1.40
N HIS A 113 2.49 4.41 -1.28
CA HIS A 113 3.45 4.53 -0.20
C HIS A 113 4.63 5.38 -0.66
N VAL A 114 4.98 6.38 0.13
CA VAL A 114 6.28 7.07 0.05
C VAL A 114 7.30 6.12 0.68
N ILE A 115 8.13 5.51 -0.16
CA ILE A 115 9.09 4.48 0.24
C ILE A 115 10.44 5.15 0.53
N GLN A 116 10.99 4.88 1.70
CA GLN A 116 12.29 5.35 2.15
C GLN A 116 13.24 4.15 2.35
N PRO A 117 14.38 4.10 1.64
CA PRO A 117 15.43 3.14 1.94
C PRO A 117 16.19 3.59 3.20
N LEU A 118 16.29 2.70 4.20
CA LEU A 118 16.91 3.04 5.49
C LEU A 118 18.36 2.57 5.61
N ASN A 119 18.79 1.66 4.74
CA ASN A 119 20.15 1.11 4.72
C ASN A 119 20.84 1.30 3.34
N ALA A 120 20.91 2.54 2.86
CA ALA A 120 21.61 2.89 1.61
C ALA A 120 23.13 2.60 1.64
N ALA A 121 23.72 2.35 2.82
CA ALA A 121 25.17 2.12 2.97
C ALA A 121 25.67 0.74 2.49
N ARG A 122 24.78 -0.20 2.12
CA ARG A 122 25.18 -1.48 1.50
C ARG A 122 24.91 -1.58 0.01
N VAL A 123 24.23 -0.60 -0.59
CA VAL A 123 24.13 -0.49 -2.06
C VAL A 123 25.33 0.31 -2.56
N MET A 124 26.55 -0.20 -2.31
CA MET A 124 27.76 0.34 -2.92
C MET A 124 28.14 -0.47 -4.14
N LEU A 125 27.76 0.05 -5.30
CA LEU A 125 28.60 0.05 -6.50
C LEU A 125 28.53 1.47 -7.10
N PRO A 126 29.67 2.07 -7.47
CA PRO A 126 29.66 3.36 -8.14
C PRO A 126 29.25 3.13 -9.58
N SER A 127 28.06 3.58 -9.96
CA SER A 127 27.65 3.58 -11.37
C SER A 127 26.82 4.83 -11.62
N THR A 128 27.51 5.83 -12.19
CA THR A 128 26.99 6.85 -13.11
C THR A 128 25.49 7.09 -13.07
N ASP A 129 25.11 8.17 -12.39
CA ASP A 129 24.15 9.18 -12.87
C ASP A 129 22.94 8.62 -13.66
N THR A 130 22.02 7.94 -12.95
CA THR A 130 20.58 7.66 -13.25
C THR A 130 20.10 6.43 -12.47
N ALA A 131 20.36 6.35 -11.17
CA ALA A 131 19.86 5.24 -10.35
C ALA A 131 18.33 5.33 -10.22
N GLN A 132 17.60 4.65 -11.11
CA GLN A 132 16.16 4.47 -10.96
C GLN A 132 15.89 3.81 -9.60
N PRO A 133 14.88 4.27 -8.86
CA PRO A 133 14.52 3.66 -7.59
C PRO A 133 14.24 2.16 -7.79
N ASP A 134 14.59 1.34 -6.80
CA ASP A 134 14.31 -0.11 -6.80
C ASP A 134 12.81 -0.42 -6.76
N TRP A 135 11.97 0.61 -6.67
CA TRP A 135 10.54 0.51 -6.68
C TRP A 135 9.92 1.19 -7.90
N GLN A 136 8.91 0.55 -8.44
CA GLN A 136 8.13 1.03 -9.58
C GLN A 136 6.69 1.25 -9.16
N ARG A 137 5.96 2.09 -9.90
CA ARG A 137 4.55 2.35 -9.68
C ARG A 137 3.83 2.50 -11.00
N THR A 138 2.70 1.83 -11.11
CA THR A 138 1.82 1.87 -12.28
C THR A 138 0.41 2.15 -11.82
N ARG A 139 -0.22 3.18 -12.38
CA ARG A 139 -1.66 3.42 -12.20
C ARG A 139 -2.42 2.60 -13.23
N HIS A 140 -3.48 1.95 -12.80
CA HIS A 140 -4.35 1.16 -13.68
C HIS A 140 -5.47 2.06 -14.19
N GLY A 141 -5.15 2.86 -15.21
CA GLY A 141 -6.09 3.82 -15.81
C GLY A 141 -6.28 5.12 -15.02
N LEU A 142 -6.74 6.17 -15.71
CA LEU A 142 -7.16 7.42 -15.08
C LEU A 142 -8.68 7.42 -14.93
N PRO A 143 -9.22 7.94 -13.81
CA PRO A 143 -10.68 8.08 -13.63
C PRO A 143 -11.35 8.90 -14.75
N SER A 144 -10.59 9.72 -15.50
CA SER A 144 -11.09 10.59 -16.57
C SER A 144 -11.72 9.85 -17.75
N ASP A 145 -11.40 8.57 -17.97
CA ASP A 145 -12.03 7.80 -19.04
C ASP A 145 -13.48 7.41 -18.70
N PHE A 146 -13.84 7.42 -17.41
CA PHE A 146 -15.19 7.10 -16.92
C PHE A 146 -16.06 8.33 -16.64
N ILE A 147 -15.48 9.54 -16.58
CA ILE A 147 -16.23 10.78 -16.32
C ILE A 147 -17.19 11.12 -17.49
N ARG A 148 -16.90 10.67 -18.72
CA ARG A 148 -17.70 11.00 -19.91
C ARG A 148 -18.96 10.14 -20.12
N GLN A 149 -19.17 9.06 -19.36
CA GLN A 149 -20.33 8.17 -19.52
C GLN A 149 -21.39 8.32 -18.41
N SER A 150 -21.49 9.51 -17.83
CA SER A 150 -22.43 9.78 -16.74
C SER A 150 -23.85 10.00 -17.26
N ALA A 151 -24.62 8.91 -17.39
CA ALA A 151 -26.06 8.96 -17.18
C ALA A 151 -26.52 7.74 -16.36
N LYS A 152 -26.86 8.00 -15.09
CA LYS A 152 -27.61 7.14 -14.16
C LYS A 152 -26.86 5.93 -13.59
N THR A 153 -26.39 6.04 -12.34
CA THR A 153 -26.45 4.96 -11.32
C THR A 153 -25.86 5.45 -9.98
N ASP A 154 -26.66 5.33 -8.92
CA ASP A 154 -26.46 5.83 -7.54
C ASP A 154 -25.52 5.00 -6.65
N TRP A 155 -24.59 4.23 -7.21
CA TRP A 155 -23.81 3.28 -6.40
C TRP A 155 -22.31 3.45 -6.64
N PHE A 156 -21.59 3.59 -5.52
CA PHE A 156 -20.14 3.56 -5.31
C PHE A 156 -19.28 3.14 -6.53
N ARG A 157 -18.38 4.02 -6.99
CA ARG A 157 -17.60 3.78 -8.22
C ARG A 157 -16.12 3.60 -7.91
N GLU A 158 -15.43 2.78 -8.71
CA GLU A 158 -13.96 2.75 -8.71
C GLU A 158 -13.44 4.15 -9.04
N ALA A 159 -12.76 4.74 -8.08
CA ALA A 159 -12.24 6.09 -8.17
C ALA A 159 -10.72 6.08 -8.40
N PHE A 160 -10.05 4.95 -8.12
CA PHE A 160 -8.62 4.81 -8.29
C PHE A 160 -8.17 3.35 -8.13
N SER A 161 -7.22 2.91 -8.96
CA SER A 161 -6.45 1.69 -8.75
C SER A 161 -5.00 1.85 -9.22
N ALA A 162 -4.07 1.25 -8.49
CA ALA A 162 -2.65 1.26 -8.83
C ALA A 162 -1.94 0.07 -8.22
N THR A 163 -0.75 -0.22 -8.73
CA THR A 163 0.18 -1.15 -8.11
C THR A 163 1.54 -0.48 -7.95
N GLN A 164 2.21 -0.80 -6.85
CA GLN A 164 3.58 -0.39 -6.57
C GLN A 164 4.40 -1.63 -6.23
N TRP A 165 5.62 -1.70 -6.77
CA TRP A 165 6.53 -2.82 -6.61
C TRP A 165 7.80 -2.36 -5.92
N ILE A 166 8.44 -3.24 -5.14
CA ILE A 166 9.82 -3.08 -4.66
C ILE A 166 10.58 -4.33 -5.11
N VAL A 167 11.55 -4.18 -6.01
CA VAL A 167 12.36 -5.29 -6.52
C VAL A 167 13.40 -5.69 -5.47
N LEU A 168 13.43 -6.97 -5.12
CA LEU A 168 14.22 -7.53 -4.03
C LEU A 168 15.59 -8.06 -4.48
N GLY A 169 15.75 -8.34 -5.77
CA GLY A 169 16.94 -9.00 -6.35
C GLY A 169 18.24 -8.18 -6.39
N LYS A 170 18.31 -7.05 -5.68
CA LYS A 170 19.50 -6.18 -5.59
C LYS A 170 20.22 -6.23 -4.23
N VAL A 171 19.84 -7.16 -3.34
CA VAL A 171 20.39 -7.26 -1.96
C VAL A 171 21.35 -8.43 -1.81
#